data_AF-A0A8I6SII2-F1
#
_entry.id   AF-A0A8I6SII2-F1
#
_cell.length_a   1.000
_cell.length_b   1.000
_cell.length_c   1.000
_cell.angle_alpha   90.00
_cell.angle_beta   90.00
_cell.angle_gamma   90.00
#
_symmetry.space_group_name_H-M   'P 1'
#
loop_
_entity.id
_entity.type
_entity.pdbx_description
1 polymer ?
#
loop_
_entity_poly.entity_id
_entity_poly.type
_entity_poly.pdbx_seq_one_letter_code
_entity_poly.pdbx_strand_id
1 'polypeptide(L)'
;MNKTIDQKLYSLVQISQQKLLTILERIVGFKDLIIDDCLMKPLERIVGASKLRSKGIDKMYKLNSDNLPLTNPERVFLINANLKTVKQVCDRINSELSSEIIHNLEKSHQ
;
A
#
# COMPACT_ATOMS: atom_id res chain seq x y z
N MET A 1 -35.06 -11.98 -8.00
CA MET A 1 -33.72 -12.32 -7.44
C MET A 1 -32.89 -12.97 -8.52
N ASN A 2 -31.87 -12.28 -9.03
CA ASN A 2 -31.00 -12.77 -10.10
C ASN A 2 -29.80 -13.52 -9.49
N LYS A 3 -30.05 -14.66 -8.82
CA LYS A 3 -29.07 -15.43 -8.04
C LYS A 3 -27.75 -15.68 -8.80
N THR A 4 -27.81 -15.83 -10.12
CA THR A 4 -26.65 -16.06 -11.00
C THR A 4 -25.72 -14.84 -11.13
N ILE A 5 -26.26 -13.61 -11.12
CA ILE A 5 -25.44 -12.38 -11.23
C ILE A 5 -24.71 -12.14 -9.92
N ASP A 6 -25.41 -12.27 -8.79
CA ASP A 6 -24.84 -12.09 -7.45
C ASP A 6 -23.69 -13.08 -7.20
N GLN A 7 -23.85 -14.34 -7.64
CA GLN A 7 -22.80 -15.35 -7.58
C GLN A 7 -21.57 -14.98 -8.42
N LYS A 8 -21.77 -14.49 -9.64
CA LYS A 8 -20.66 -14.05 -10.50
C LYS A 8 -19.92 -12.86 -9.90
N LEU A 9 -20.65 -11.87 -9.37
CA LEU A 9 -20.06 -10.71 -8.69
C LEU A 9 -19.27 -11.13 -7.45
N TYR A 10 -19.80 -12.04 -6.65
CA TYR A 10 -19.10 -12.58 -5.49
C TYR A 10 -17.80 -13.30 -5.90
N SER A 11 -17.82 -14.11 -6.95
CA SER A 11 -16.62 -14.77 -7.48
C SER A 11 -15.57 -13.77 -7.95
N LEU A 12 -15.95 -12.66 -8.58
CA LEU A 12 -15.01 -11.60 -8.97
C LEU A 12 -14.32 -10.98 -7.75
N VAL A 13 -15.07 -10.74 -6.68
CA VAL A 13 -14.51 -10.24 -5.40
C VAL A 13 -13.52 -11.24 -4.81
N GLN A 14 -13.86 -12.53 -4.79
CA GLN A 14 -12.96 -13.58 -4.29
C GLN A 14 -11.66 -13.68 -5.10
N ILE A 15 -11.75 -13.67 -6.43
CA ILE A 15 -10.58 -13.70 -7.31
C ILE A 15 -9.69 -12.47 -7.08
N SER A 16 -10.30 -11.29 -6.98
CA SER A 16 -9.58 -10.02 -6.78
C SER A 16 -8.89 -10.01 -5.41
N GLN A 17 -9.59 -10.47 -4.37
CA GLN A 17 -9.04 -10.62 -3.03
C GLN A 17 -7.86 -11.58 -3.02
N GLN A 18 -8.00 -12.77 -3.60
CA GLN A 18 -6.92 -13.76 -3.63
C GLN A 18 -5.69 -13.22 -4.36
N LYS A 19 -5.87 -12.59 -5.53
CA LYS A 19 -4.76 -11.98 -6.28
C LYS A 19 -4.03 -10.92 -5.46
N LEU A 20 -4.76 -10.02 -4.81
CA LEU A 20 -4.17 -8.98 -3.97
C LEU A 20 -3.39 -9.60 -2.79
N LEU A 21 -3.98 -10.54 -2.07
CA LEU A 21 -3.32 -11.18 -0.92
C LEU A 21 -2.07 -11.96 -1.35
N THR A 22 -2.08 -12.64 -2.50
CA THR A 22 -0.90 -13.32 -3.06
C THR A 22 0.22 -12.34 -3.41
N ILE A 23 -0.10 -11.15 -3.92
CA ILE A 23 0.91 -10.11 -4.18
C ILE A 23 1.55 -9.65 -2.87
N LEU A 24 0.74 -9.37 -1.85
CA LEU A 24 1.24 -8.92 -0.54
C LEU A 24 2.08 -9.97 0.18
N GLU A 25 1.75 -11.26 0.01
CA GLU A 25 2.46 -12.39 0.61
C GLU A 25 3.88 -12.58 0.06
N ARG A 26 4.13 -12.16 -1.19
CA ARG A 26 5.47 -12.24 -1.80
C ARG A 26 6.46 -11.25 -1.19
N ILE A 27 5.98 -10.23 -0.50
CA ILE A 27 6.81 -9.24 0.19
C ILE A 27 6.98 -9.71 1.62
N VAL A 28 8.18 -10.22 1.93
CA VAL A 28 8.49 -10.82 3.24
C VAL A 28 8.58 -9.74 4.31
N GLY A 29 8.06 -10.03 5.51
CA GLY A 29 8.14 -9.14 6.68
C GLY A 29 6.93 -8.22 6.88
N PHE A 30 7.03 -7.42 7.94
CA PHE A 30 6.06 -6.38 8.28
C PHE A 30 6.23 -5.18 7.35
N LYS A 31 5.10 -4.64 6.91
CA LYS A 31 5.06 -3.59 5.89
C LYS A 31 3.97 -2.58 6.17
N ASP A 32 4.25 -1.35 5.77
CA ASP A 32 3.28 -0.27 5.74
C ASP A 32 2.58 -0.24 4.38
N LEU A 33 1.26 -0.10 4.37
CA LEU A 33 0.46 0.02 3.15
C LEU A 33 -0.02 1.47 3.00
N ILE A 34 0.47 2.15 1.97
CA ILE A 34 0.10 3.53 1.62
C ILE A 34 -0.90 3.48 0.46
N ILE A 35 -2.09 4.06 0.66
CA ILE A 35 -3.23 3.90 -0.23
C ILE A 35 -3.67 5.26 -0.76
N ASP A 36 -3.82 5.37 -2.07
CA ASP A 36 -4.49 6.51 -2.72
C ASP A 36 -5.95 6.60 -2.25
N ASP A 37 -6.39 7.80 -1.85
CA ASP A 37 -7.72 8.03 -1.25
C ASP A 37 -8.87 7.49 -2.11
N CYS A 38 -8.74 7.56 -3.43
CA CYS A 38 -9.76 7.06 -4.35
C CYS A 38 -9.91 5.52 -4.33
N LEU A 39 -8.90 4.80 -3.83
CA LEU A 39 -8.86 3.34 -3.78
C LEU A 39 -9.32 2.76 -2.44
N MET A 40 -9.45 3.57 -1.39
CA MET A 40 -9.86 3.08 -0.07
C MET A 40 -11.24 2.40 -0.10
N LYS A 41 -12.26 3.07 -0.65
CA LYS A 41 -13.63 2.52 -0.75
C LYS A 41 -13.70 1.26 -1.63
N PRO A 42 -13.06 1.21 -2.83
CA PRO A 42 -12.95 -0.04 -3.59
C PRO A 42 -12.26 -1.16 -2.82
N LEU A 43 -11.17 -0.85 -2.12
CA LEU A 43 -10.40 -1.84 -1.36
C LEU A 43 -11.24 -2.49 -0.26
N GLU A 44 -11.99 -1.70 0.50
CA GLU A 44 -12.87 -2.19 1.58
C GLU A 44 -13.93 -3.20 1.08
N ARG A 45 -14.38 -3.06 -0.17
CA ARG A 45 -15.33 -4.00 -0.79
C ARG A 45 -14.69 -5.32 -1.19
N ILE A 46 -13.36 -5.34 -1.35
CA ILE A 46 -12.61 -6.51 -1.80
C ILE A 46 -11.98 -7.22 -0.60
N VAL A 47 -11.43 -6.49 0.36
CA VAL A 47 -10.67 -7.05 1.48
C VAL A 47 -10.78 -6.17 2.72
N GLY A 48 -10.99 -6.82 3.86
CA GLY A 48 -10.99 -6.16 5.17
C GLY A 48 -9.59 -6.07 5.78
N ALA A 49 -9.41 -5.14 6.72
CA ALA A 49 -8.16 -4.89 7.43
C ALA A 49 -7.54 -6.17 8.04
N SER A 50 -8.33 -7.06 8.64
CA SER A 50 -7.81 -8.30 9.27
C SER A 50 -7.10 -9.22 8.28
N LYS A 51 -7.59 -9.34 7.04
CA LYS A 51 -6.95 -10.14 5.99
C LYS A 51 -5.64 -9.49 5.52
N LEU A 52 -5.62 -8.17 5.38
CA LEU A 52 -4.38 -7.43 5.08
C LEU A 52 -3.34 -7.64 6.19
N ARG A 53 -3.74 -7.54 7.46
CA ARG A 53 -2.87 -7.80 8.62
C ARG A 53 -2.32 -9.21 8.63
N SER A 54 -3.12 -10.22 8.27
CA SER A 54 -2.65 -11.60 8.17
C SER A 54 -1.55 -11.82 7.11
N LYS A 55 -1.37 -10.86 6.19
CA LYS A 55 -0.30 -10.86 5.17
C LYS A 55 0.84 -9.91 5.52
N GLY A 56 0.96 -9.48 6.78
CA GLY A 56 2.06 -8.65 7.27
C GLY A 56 1.88 -7.14 7.07
N ILE A 57 0.69 -6.67 6.70
CA ILE A 57 0.39 -5.23 6.75
C ILE A 57 0.24 -4.81 8.21
N ASP A 58 1.16 -4.01 8.73
CA ASP A 58 1.13 -3.51 10.11
C ASP A 58 0.32 -2.22 10.20
N LYS A 59 0.67 -1.22 9.39
CA LYS A 59 -0.03 0.06 9.35
C LYS A 59 -0.53 0.40 7.96
N MET A 60 -1.64 1.12 7.92
CA MET A 60 -2.28 1.59 6.69
C MET A 60 -2.40 3.10 6.74
N TYR A 61 -2.01 3.74 5.65
CA TYR A 61 -1.90 5.18 5.55
C TYR A 61 -2.54 5.68 4.26
N LYS A 62 -2.96 6.94 4.26
CA LYS A 62 -3.40 7.65 3.06
C LYS A 62 -2.20 8.28 2.37
N LEU A 63 -2.16 8.21 1.04
CA LEU A 63 -1.08 8.76 0.22
C LEU A 63 -0.90 10.27 0.44
N ASN A 64 -2.01 11.00 0.60
CA ASN A 64 -2.02 12.47 0.73
C ASN A 64 -1.68 12.98 2.13
N SER A 65 -1.34 12.10 3.08
CA SER A 65 -0.93 12.56 4.41
C SER A 65 0.52 13.02 4.36
N ASP A 66 0.70 14.30 4.66
CA ASP A 66 2.00 14.88 4.92
C ASP A 66 2.61 14.19 6.16
N ASN A 67 3.91 13.89 6.12
CA ASN A 67 4.66 13.26 7.21
C ASN A 67 4.01 11.96 7.75
N LEU A 68 4.10 10.90 6.95
CA LEU A 68 3.66 9.57 7.40
C LEU A 68 4.69 9.05 8.40
N PRO A 69 4.28 8.63 9.62
CA PRO A 69 5.16 7.99 10.56
C PRO A 69 5.39 6.52 10.12
N LEU A 70 6.04 6.34 8.97
CA LEU A 70 6.35 5.04 8.41
C LEU A 70 7.23 4.30 9.41
N THR A 71 6.74 3.18 9.94
CA THR A 71 7.41 2.43 11.00
C THR A 71 8.08 1.19 10.50
N ASN A 72 7.73 0.72 9.31
CA ASN A 72 8.31 -0.47 8.70
C ASN A 72 9.23 -0.08 7.52
N PRO A 73 10.33 -0.84 7.31
CA PRO A 73 11.22 -0.62 6.18
C PRO A 73 10.52 -0.97 4.86
N GLU A 74 9.75 -2.06 4.85
CA GLU A 74 8.98 -2.48 3.69
C GLU A 74 7.72 -1.63 3.56
N ARG A 75 7.51 -1.05 2.38
CA ARG A 75 6.43 -0.11 2.10
C ARG A 75 5.78 -0.43 0.79
N VAL A 76 4.46 -0.56 0.80
CA VAL A 76 3.67 -0.91 -0.38
C VAL A 76 2.77 0.25 -0.74
N PHE A 77 2.89 0.75 -1.97
CA PHE A 77 2.06 1.82 -2.50
C PHE A 77 0.95 1.24 -3.37
N LEU A 78 -0.30 1.41 -2.94
CA LEU A 78 -1.49 1.13 -3.74
C LEU A 78 -2.01 2.44 -4.31
N ILE A 79 -1.63 2.73 -5.55
CA ILE A 79 -1.94 3.99 -6.23
C ILE A 79 -2.80 3.80 -7.47
N ASN A 80 -3.57 4.82 -7.81
CA ASN A 80 -4.21 4.86 -9.12
C ASN A 80 -3.14 5.04 -10.21
N ALA A 81 -3.35 4.45 -11.38
CA ALA A 81 -2.38 4.44 -12.48
C ALA A 81 -2.43 5.76 -13.28
N ASN A 82 -2.03 6.87 -12.65
CA ASN A 82 -1.95 8.17 -13.30
C ASN A 82 -0.62 8.87 -12.98
N LEU A 83 -0.23 9.83 -13.84
CA LEU A 83 1.07 10.50 -13.72
C LEU A 83 1.20 11.30 -12.43
N LYS A 84 0.11 11.87 -11.93
CA LYS A 84 0.13 12.69 -10.71
C LYS A 84 0.50 11.84 -9.49
N THR A 85 -0.18 10.72 -9.29
CA THR A 85 0.05 9.81 -8.15
C THR A 85 1.41 9.14 -8.25
N VAL A 86 1.83 8.71 -9.45
CA VAL A 86 3.16 8.14 -9.67
C VAL A 86 4.24 9.18 -9.33
N LYS A 87 4.12 10.42 -9.82
CA LYS A 87 5.06 11.50 -9.48
C LYS A 87 5.12 11.75 -7.98
N GLN A 88 3.98 11.80 -7.29
CA GLN A 88 3.94 11.97 -5.84
C GLN A 88 4.71 10.87 -5.09
N VAL A 89 4.57 9.61 -5.51
CA VAL A 89 5.32 8.49 -4.93
C VAL A 89 6.82 8.63 -5.21
N CYS A 90 7.22 8.96 -6.45
CA CYS A 90 8.62 9.16 -6.80
C CYS A 90 9.26 10.30 -6.01
N ASP A 91 8.58 11.46 -5.92
CA ASP A 91 9.03 12.62 -5.16
C ASP A 91 9.27 12.24 -3.69
N ARG A 92 8.39 11.44 -3.11
CA ARG A 92 8.50 10.95 -1.73
C ARG A 92 9.69 10.02 -1.51
N ILE A 93 9.86 9.02 -2.39
CA ILE A 93 11.01 8.11 -2.34
C ILE A 93 12.33 8.90 -2.46
N ASN A 94 12.40 9.85 -3.39
CA ASN A 94 13.59 10.68 -3.61
C ASN A 94 13.90 11.57 -2.40
N SER A 95 12.89 12.14 -1.76
CA SER A 95 13.05 12.97 -0.56
C SER A 95 13.64 12.18 0.61
N GLU A 96 13.19 10.93 0.79
CA GLU A 96 13.66 10.06 1.86
C GLU A 96 15.10 9.59 1.60
N LEU A 97 15.40 9.14 0.38
CA LEU A 97 16.77 8.77 -0.02
C LEU A 97 17.76 9.92 0.17
N SER A 98 17.36 11.14 -0.21
CA SER A 98 18.20 12.33 -0.05
C SER A 98 18.48 12.61 1.44
N SER A 99 17.47 12.46 2.29
CA SER A 99 17.59 12.68 3.74
C SER A 99 18.50 11.62 4.40
N GLU A 100 18.42 10.37 3.96
CA GLU A 100 19.27 9.28 4.45
C GLU A 100 20.74 9.46 4.04
N ILE A 101 21.00 9.90 2.80
CA ILE A 101 22.36 10.21 2.33
C ILE A 101 22.98 11.33 3.18
N ILE A 102 22.24 12.42 3.42
CA ILE A 102 22.72 13.54 4.24
C ILE A 102 23.05 13.06 5.66
N HIS A 103 22.15 12.29 6.28
CA HIS A 103 22.36 11.74 7.62
C HIS A 103 23.63 10.88 7.73
N ASN A 104 23.91 10.07 6.70
CA ASN A 104 25.07 9.19 6.68
C ASN A 104 26.39 9.97 6.48
N LEU A 105 26.37 11.07 5.72
CA LEU A 105 27.54 11.94 5.55
C LEU A 105 27.92 12.65 6.85
N GLU A 106 26.95 13.17 7.60
CA GLU A 106 27.20 13.84 8.89
C GLU A 106 27.84 12.91 9.93
N LYS A 107 27.46 11.63 9.96
CA LYS A 107 28.07 10.63 10.85
C LYS A 107 29.49 10.21 10.45
N SER A 108 29.89 10.38 9.19
CA SER A 108 31.23 10.02 8.72
C SER A 108 32.32 11.06 9.08
N HIS A 109 31.90 12.24 9.56
CA HIS A 109 32.77 13.33 9.97
C HIS A 109 32.86 13.51 11.51
N GLN A 110 32.33 12.55 12.29
CA GLN A 110 32.51 12.41 13.74
C GLN A 110 33.31 11.14 14.06
#